data_AF-A0A644Y445-F1
#
_entry.id   AF-A0A644Y445-F1
#
_cell.length_a   1.000
_cell.length_b   1.000
_cell.length_c   1.000
_cell.angle_alpha   90.00
_cell.angle_beta   90.00
_cell.angle_gamma   90.00
#
_symmetry.space_group_name_H-M   'P 1'
#
loop_
_entity.id
_entity.type
_entity.pdbx_description
1 polymer ?
#
loop_
_entity_poly.entity_id
_entity_poly.type
_entity_poly.pdbx_seq_one_letter_code
_entity_poly.pdbx_strand_id
1 'polypeptide(L)'
;MALKRNPEPESEVVQDNSISGQKAKQLFSKETSKPKKENKVLTTFSIEPSFKRELEELFASMGLGWAAGIRFSLKEFSKKHSQE
;
A
#
# COMPACT_ATOMS: atom_id res chain seq x y z
N MET A 1 8.11 16.32 -31.12
CA MET A 1 8.65 17.67 -30.86
C MET A 1 8.68 17.88 -29.35
N ALA A 2 9.82 18.28 -28.80
CA ALA A 2 9.94 18.63 -27.38
C ALA A 2 9.50 20.08 -27.19
N LEU A 3 8.61 20.33 -26.21
CA LEU A 3 8.40 21.67 -25.68
C LEU A 3 9.00 21.74 -24.27
N LYS A 4 9.89 22.71 -24.16
CA LYS A 4 10.84 23.02 -23.11
C LYS A 4 10.11 23.65 -21.91
N ARG A 5 10.56 23.34 -20.69
CA ARG A 5 10.10 23.91 -19.41
C ARG A 5 10.31 25.44 -19.34
N ASN A 6 9.47 26.11 -18.54
CA ASN A 6 9.94 27.07 -17.53
C ASN A 6 8.98 27.12 -16.31
N PRO A 7 9.42 27.68 -15.15
CA PRO A 7 8.99 27.27 -13.81
C PRO A 7 8.09 28.26 -13.03
N GLU A 8 7.36 27.72 -12.05
CA GLU A 8 6.78 28.35 -10.82
C GLU A 8 5.70 29.46 -11.02
N PRO A 9 4.98 29.93 -9.97
CA PRO A 9 3.89 29.22 -9.28
C PRO A 9 2.69 30.17 -9.02
N GLU A 10 1.57 30.04 -9.73
CA GLU A 10 0.40 30.89 -9.44
C GLU A 10 -0.80 30.08 -8.95
N SER A 11 -1.08 30.33 -7.68
CA SER A 11 -2.24 29.90 -6.93
C SER A 11 -3.50 30.53 -7.51
N GLU A 12 -4.05 29.94 -8.57
CA GLU A 12 -5.41 30.26 -8.96
C GLU A 12 -6.37 29.35 -8.18
N VAL A 13 -6.69 29.81 -6.98
CA VAL A 13 -7.82 29.36 -6.18
C VAL A 13 -9.10 29.74 -6.93
N VAL A 14 -9.47 28.95 -7.92
CA VAL A 14 -10.83 28.97 -8.47
C VAL A 14 -11.71 28.24 -7.45
N GLN A 15 -12.24 29.00 -6.49
CA GLN A 15 -13.33 28.55 -5.64
C GLN A 15 -14.59 28.40 -6.49
N ASP A 16 -14.75 27.22 -7.08
CA ASP A 16 -16.01 26.77 -7.66
C ASP A 16 -17.04 26.61 -6.53
N ASN A 17 -17.81 27.69 -6.28
CA ASN A 17 -18.89 27.76 -5.28
C ASN A 17 -20.19 27.13 -5.81
N SER A 18 -20.10 26.04 -6.56
CA SER A 18 -21.27 25.27 -6.97
C SER A 18 -21.63 24.23 -5.90
N ILE A 19 -22.91 24.16 -5.51
CA ILE A 19 -23.45 23.12 -4.61
C ILE A 19 -23.08 21.71 -5.10
N SER A 20 -22.98 21.54 -6.42
CA SER A 20 -22.56 20.28 -7.05
C SER A 20 -21.08 19.97 -6.79
N GLY A 21 -20.20 20.98 -6.92
CA GLY A 21 -18.77 20.85 -6.62
C GLY A 21 -18.49 20.55 -5.15
N GLN A 22 -19.28 21.11 -4.23
CA GLN A 22 -19.18 20.82 -2.79
C GLN A 22 -19.63 19.40 -2.44
N LYS A 23 -20.73 18.91 -3.04
CA LYS A 23 -21.20 17.52 -2.86
C LYS A 23 -20.23 16.49 -3.45
N ALA A 24 -19.66 16.77 -4.63
CA ALA A 24 -18.64 15.92 -5.24
C ALA A 24 -17.40 15.82 -4.35
N LYS A 25 -16.88 16.95 -3.83
CA LYS A 25 -15.76 16.95 -2.89
C LYS A 25 -16.07 16.12 -1.65
N GLN A 26 -17.28 16.19 -1.07
CA GLN A 26 -17.62 15.36 0.11
C GLN A 26 -17.70 13.86 -0.18
N LEU A 27 -18.15 13.46 -1.38
CA LEU A 27 -18.21 12.06 -1.80
C LEU A 27 -16.81 11.48 -2.04
N PHE A 28 -15.91 12.23 -2.68
CA PHE A 28 -14.53 11.82 -2.94
C PHE A 28 -13.56 12.07 -1.77
N SER A 29 -13.93 12.92 -0.79
CA SER A 29 -13.12 13.15 0.42
C SER A 29 -13.29 12.07 1.48
N LYS A 30 -14.30 11.19 1.38
CA LYS A 30 -14.46 10.06 2.32
C LYS A 30 -13.38 8.98 2.17
N GLU A 31 -12.58 9.02 1.11
CA GLU A 31 -11.40 8.16 0.93
C GLU A 31 -10.10 8.77 1.46
N THR A 32 -10.12 9.97 2.08
CA THR A 32 -8.93 10.50 2.76
C THR A 32 -8.79 9.98 4.18
N SER A 33 -9.18 8.72 4.45
CA SER A 33 -8.49 7.97 5.50
C SER A 33 -7.09 7.75 4.94
N LYS A 34 -6.19 8.72 5.18
CA LYS A 34 -4.78 8.63 4.79
C LYS A 34 -4.36 7.20 5.09
N PRO A 35 -3.88 6.43 4.10
CA PRO A 35 -3.47 5.05 4.35
C PRO A 35 -2.55 5.11 5.55
N LYS A 36 -2.95 4.43 6.66
CA LYS A 36 -2.16 4.43 7.89
C LYS A 36 -0.74 4.09 7.44
N LYS A 37 0.19 5.01 7.64
CA LYS A 37 1.60 4.77 7.31
C LYS A 37 2.02 3.61 8.20
N GLU A 38 1.93 2.40 7.68
CA GLU A 38 2.41 1.22 8.38
C GLU A 38 3.91 1.43 8.58
N ASN A 39 4.36 1.31 9.83
CA ASN A 39 5.79 1.31 10.14
C ASN A 39 6.39 0.05 9.54
N LYS A 40 6.86 0.15 8.29
CA LYS A 40 7.53 -0.94 7.59
C LYS A 40 8.90 -1.15 8.24
N VAL A 41 8.97 -2.08 9.18
CA VAL A 41 10.25 -2.57 9.71
C VAL A 41 10.85 -3.55 8.70
N LEU A 42 12.08 -3.27 8.27
CA LEU A 42 12.85 -4.22 7.47
C LEU A 42 13.42 -5.28 8.42
N THR A 43 12.97 -6.52 8.25
CA THR A 43 13.41 -7.65 9.07
C THR A 43 14.12 -8.66 8.17
N THR A 44 15.29 -9.13 8.61
CA THR A 44 16.06 -10.19 7.96
C THR A 44 16.01 -11.46 8.79
N PHE A 45 15.94 -12.61 8.14
CA PHE A 45 15.98 -13.92 8.80
C PHE A 45 16.91 -14.84 8.01
N SER A 46 17.62 -15.71 8.73
CA SER A 46 18.41 -16.76 8.14
C SER A 46 17.53 -17.99 7.94
N ILE A 47 17.36 -18.40 6.69
CA ILE A 47 16.66 -19.64 6.33
C ILE A 47 17.48 -20.43 5.32
N GLU A 48 17.17 -21.70 5.21
CA GLU A 48 17.80 -22.58 4.23
C GLU A 48 17.40 -22.18 2.79
N PRO A 49 18.32 -22.25 1.81
CA PRO A 49 18.01 -21.92 0.41
C PRO A 49 16.93 -22.79 -0.23
N SER A 50 16.86 -24.08 0.14
CA SER A 50 15.81 -25.02 -0.29
C SER A 50 14.44 -24.55 0.18
N PHE A 51 14.33 -24.27 1.48
CA PHE A 51 13.11 -23.79 2.12
C PHE A 51 12.62 -22.46 1.55
N LYS A 52 13.55 -21.54 1.21
CA LYS A 52 13.20 -20.29 0.53
C LYS A 52 12.47 -20.54 -0.80
N ARG A 53 12.97 -21.46 -1.62
CA ARG A 53 12.39 -21.77 -2.94
C ARG A 53 11.00 -22.37 -2.82
N GLU A 54 10.83 -23.31 -1.90
CA GLU A 54 9.53 -23.94 -1.64
C GLU A 54 8.47 -22.91 -1.20
N LEU A 55 8.84 -21.98 -0.32
CA LEU A 55 7.97 -20.88 0.08
C LEU A 55 7.67 -19.92 -1.08
N GLU A 56 8.66 -19.57 -1.90
CA GLU A 56 8.46 -18.72 -3.08
C GLU A 56 7.46 -19.36 -4.07
N GLU A 57 7.58 -20.66 -4.33
CA GLU A 57 6.66 -21.39 -5.20
C GLU A 57 5.25 -21.48 -4.60
N LEU A 58 5.15 -21.78 -3.29
CA LEU A 58 3.87 -21.81 -2.57
C LEU A 58 3.17 -20.45 -2.65
N PHE A 59 3.88 -19.36 -2.35
CA PHE A 59 3.29 -18.02 -2.41
C PHE A 59 2.89 -17.63 -3.82
N ALA A 60 3.70 -17.97 -4.83
CA ALA A 60 3.36 -17.73 -6.23
C ALA A 60 2.09 -18.47 -6.66
N SER A 61 1.89 -19.71 -6.20
CA SER A 61 0.67 -20.48 -6.46
C SER A 61 -0.60 -19.80 -5.92
N MET A 62 -0.47 -19.00 -4.86
CA MET A 62 -1.55 -18.21 -4.25
C MET A 62 -1.67 -16.79 -4.83
N GLY A 63 -0.82 -16.43 -5.81
CA GLY A 63 -0.75 -15.08 -6.36
C GLY A 63 -0.13 -14.05 -5.42
N LEU A 64 0.64 -14.50 -4.40
CA LEU A 64 1.29 -13.65 -3.41
C LEU A 64 2.78 -13.48 -3.76
N GLY A 65 3.29 -12.25 -3.69
CA GLY A 65 4.73 -12.00 -3.73
C GLY A 65 5.42 -12.39 -2.42
N TRP A 66 6.74 -12.61 -2.44
CA TRP A 66 7.54 -13.05 -1.28
C TRP A 66 7.21 -12.30 0.02
N ALA A 67 7.31 -10.97 0.02
CA ALA A 67 7.05 -10.16 1.21
C ALA A 67 5.59 -10.25 1.69
N ALA A 68 4.63 -10.41 0.78
CA ALA A 68 3.21 -10.57 1.12
C ALA A 68 2.94 -11.96 1.71
N GLY A 69 3.52 -13.00 1.13
CA GLY A 69 3.44 -14.38 1.63
C GLY A 69 3.97 -14.52 3.05
N ILE A 70 5.17 -13.99 3.33
CA ILE A 70 5.76 -14.01 4.67
C ILE A 70 4.85 -13.30 5.69
N ARG A 71 4.33 -12.11 5.36
CA ARG A 71 3.42 -11.37 6.25
C ARG A 71 2.12 -12.14 6.50
N PHE A 72 1.55 -12.74 5.46
CA PHE A 72 0.35 -13.56 5.56
C PHE A 72 0.58 -14.76 6.49
N SER A 73 1.64 -15.53 6.26
CA SER A 73 1.99 -16.68 7.08
C SER A 73 2.24 -16.32 8.54
N LEU A 74 2.97 -15.23 8.82
CA LEU A 74 3.22 -14.77 10.19
C LEU A 74 1.93 -14.32 10.89
N LYS A 75 1.04 -13.64 10.17
CA LYS A 75 -0.26 -13.22 10.70
C LYS A 75 -1.15 -14.41 11.02
N GLU A 76 -1.24 -15.39 10.12
CA GLU A 76 -2.00 -16.62 10.33
C GLU A 76 -1.41 -17.47 11.47
N PHE A 77 -0.08 -17.55 11.55
CA PHE A 77 0.61 -18.23 12.65
C PHE A 77 0.28 -17.58 14.00
N SER A 78 0.42 -16.26 14.11
CA SER A 78 0.06 -15.54 15.34
C SER A 78 -1.41 -15.74 15.69
N LYS A 79 -2.33 -15.64 14.73
CA LYS A 79 -3.77 -15.85 14.98
C LYS A 79 -4.06 -17.24 15.57
N LYS A 80 -3.37 -18.27 15.11
CA LYS A 80 -3.54 -19.66 15.59
C LYS A 80 -2.93 -19.90 16.97
N HIS A 81 -1.85 -19.20 17.32
CA HIS A 81 -1.08 -19.45 18.54
C HIS A 81 -1.20 -18.33 19.60
N SER A 82 -1.97 -17.27 19.35
CA SER A 82 -2.25 -16.21 20.33
C SER A 82 -3.47 -16.49 21.22
N GLN A 83 -4.09 -17.67 21.12
CA GLN A 83 -5.18 -18.13 22.01
C GLN A 83 -4.72 -19.09 23.11
N GLU A 84 -3.40 -19.21 23.33
CA GLU A 84 -2.81 -19.87 24.50
C GLU A 84 -2.43 -18.83 25.57
#